data_AF-A0A0B5DCE5-F1
#
_entry.id   AF-A0A0B5DCE5-F1
#
_cell.length_a   1.000
_cell.length_b   1.000
_cell.length_c   1.000
_cell.angle_alpha   90.00
_cell.angle_beta   90.00
_cell.angle_gamma   90.00
#
_symmetry.space_group_name_H-M   'P 1'
#
loop_
_entity.id
_entity.type
_entity.pdbx_description
1 polymer ?
#
loop_
_entity_poly.entity_id
_entity_poly.type
_entity_poly.pdbx_seq_one_letter_code
_entity_poly.pdbx_strand_id
1 'polypeptide(L)'
;MELRNGVAAFDPVTLRIAAEQLPLVQLPSALDAEMPEHLCALATVEVSPFDVAARIDTGQLTWAHPAEAKPFVAYDGSEVSGVSLSGARVASLADATVARVSITLEDRKLRAWFAEVPGDLDLDGFKLVADARRWMKDFSTEDKKVDTLTVPQQDVDYEAFVKGLDRPTRQKIRAVVDEKGARVIAETVIKSSLPTWGAPKHVVLGERGPVVFWFSEGNENKALPFAVVYTEAGAWVGI
;
A
#
# COMPACT_ATOMS: atom_id res chain seq x y z
N MET A 1 13.64 -5.42 4.91
CA MET A 1 13.58 -4.02 4.43
C MET A 1 14.86 -3.64 3.71
N GLU A 2 14.88 -3.84 2.39
CA GLU A 2 16.03 -3.64 1.48
C GLU A 2 15.53 -3.46 0.02
N LEU A 3 15.72 -2.29 -0.59
CA LEU A 3 15.31 -2.02 -1.98
C LEU A 3 15.84 -3.10 -2.93
N ARG A 4 14.92 -3.83 -3.59
CA ARG A 4 15.21 -4.84 -4.63
C ARG A 4 14.29 -4.56 -5.81
N ASN A 5 14.88 -4.40 -6.99
CA ASN A 5 14.17 -4.19 -8.26
C ASN A 5 13.10 -3.07 -8.21
N GLY A 6 13.35 -2.00 -7.45
CA GLY A 6 12.40 -0.89 -7.27
C GLY A 6 11.12 -1.21 -6.49
N VAL A 7 11.01 -2.40 -5.89
CA VAL A 7 9.78 -2.89 -5.24
C VAL A 7 9.88 -2.83 -3.74
N ALA A 8 8.79 -2.32 -3.13
CA ALA A 8 8.54 -2.34 -1.71
C ALA A 8 7.20 -2.90 -1.27
N ALA A 9 7.12 -3.47 -0.06
CA ALA A 9 6.01 -3.39 0.87
C ALA A 9 6.37 -3.73 2.32
N PHE A 10 5.43 -3.64 3.26
CA PHE A 10 5.50 -4.29 4.58
C PHE A 10 4.07 -4.58 5.06
N ASP A 11 3.78 -5.77 5.58
CA ASP A 11 2.44 -6.07 6.12
C ASP A 11 2.48 -6.13 7.65
N PRO A 12 1.99 -5.09 8.33
CA PRO A 12 1.91 -5.09 9.79
C PRO A 12 0.81 -6.03 10.31
N VAL A 13 -0.18 -6.42 9.49
CA VAL A 13 -1.33 -7.22 9.94
C VAL A 13 -0.93 -8.69 10.17
N THR A 14 -0.39 -9.37 9.16
CA THR A 14 0.13 -10.74 9.34
C THR A 14 1.27 -10.80 10.36
N LEU A 15 2.15 -9.80 10.41
CA LEU A 15 3.18 -9.71 11.44
C LEU A 15 2.58 -9.69 12.85
N ARG A 16 1.56 -8.85 13.09
CA ARG A 16 0.91 -8.74 14.39
C ARG A 16 0.14 -10.01 14.75
N ILE A 17 -0.59 -10.61 13.80
CA ILE A 17 -1.30 -11.90 14.00
C ILE A 17 -0.33 -13.02 14.40
N ALA A 18 0.85 -13.10 13.75
CA ALA A 18 1.88 -14.07 14.10
C ALA A 18 2.52 -13.80 15.47
N ALA A 19 2.78 -12.53 15.79
CA ALA A 19 3.35 -12.13 17.08
C ALA A 19 2.39 -12.35 18.25
N GLU A 20 1.08 -12.19 18.05
CA GLU A 20 0.05 -12.46 19.06
C GLU A 20 -0.05 -13.96 19.43
N GLN A 21 0.55 -14.88 18.66
CA GLN A 21 0.70 -16.30 19.05
C GLN A 21 1.92 -16.58 19.95
N LEU A 22 2.83 -15.61 20.10
CA LEU A 22 4.12 -15.81 20.78
C LEU A 22 4.07 -15.21 22.19
N PRO A 23 4.46 -15.95 23.25
CA PRO A 23 4.20 -15.55 24.63
C PRO A 23 4.96 -14.32 25.13
N LEU A 24 6.01 -13.88 24.40
CA LEU A 24 6.85 -12.73 24.71
C LEU A 24 7.40 -12.11 23.41
N VAL A 25 6.63 -11.24 22.76
CA VAL A 25 7.09 -10.37 21.66
C VAL A 25 6.72 -8.93 21.97
N GLN A 26 7.68 -8.01 21.88
CA GLN A 26 7.43 -6.57 22.00
C GLN A 26 7.25 -5.98 20.60
N LEU A 27 6.00 -5.65 20.25
CA LEU A 27 5.68 -5.01 18.97
C LEU A 27 5.95 -3.50 19.04
N PRO A 28 6.59 -2.90 18.00
CA PRO A 28 6.74 -1.45 17.92
C PRO A 28 5.39 -0.72 17.85
N SER A 29 5.31 0.48 18.45
CA SER A 29 4.08 1.29 18.52
C SER A 29 3.49 1.71 17.16
N ALA A 30 4.24 1.58 16.07
CA ALA A 30 3.70 1.68 14.71
C ALA A 30 2.54 0.67 14.46
N LEU A 31 2.55 -0.47 15.15
CA LEU A 31 1.56 -1.54 15.08
C LEU A 31 0.39 -1.40 16.08
N ASP A 32 0.48 -0.43 17.01
CA ASP A 32 -0.54 -0.15 18.01
C ASP A 32 -1.69 0.65 17.38
N ALA A 33 -2.69 -0.08 16.87
CA ALA A 33 -3.75 0.37 15.98
C ALA A 33 -4.96 -0.57 16.03
N GLU A 34 -6.10 -0.12 15.49
CA GLU A 34 -7.29 -0.98 15.29
C GLU A 34 -7.03 -1.94 14.11
N MET A 35 -7.16 -3.24 14.33
CA MET A 35 -6.92 -4.28 13.30
C MET A 35 -8.08 -4.32 12.28
N PRO A 36 -7.83 -4.52 10.98
CA PRO A 36 -8.88 -4.62 9.97
C PRO A 36 -9.63 -5.96 10.09
N GLU A 37 -10.85 -5.93 10.64
CA GLU A 37 -11.61 -7.11 11.08
C GLU A 37 -11.80 -8.17 9.98
N HIS A 38 -12.20 -7.75 8.78
CA HIS A 38 -12.51 -8.67 7.68
C HIS A 38 -11.25 -9.25 7.04
N LEU A 39 -10.17 -8.48 6.99
CA LEU A 39 -8.87 -8.99 6.53
C LEU A 39 -8.25 -9.97 7.54
N CYS A 40 -8.42 -9.72 8.84
CA CYS A 40 -8.00 -10.67 9.88
C CYS A 40 -8.83 -11.96 9.85
N ALA A 41 -10.11 -11.90 9.46
CA ALA A 41 -10.95 -13.09 9.28
C ALA A 41 -10.51 -14.01 8.12
N LEU A 42 -9.67 -13.51 7.18
CA LEU A 42 -9.04 -14.31 6.12
C LEU A 42 -7.70 -14.94 6.54
N ALA A 43 -7.24 -14.73 7.78
CA ALA A 43 -5.91 -15.15 8.20
C ALA A 43 -5.84 -16.65 8.53
N THR A 44 -5.05 -17.40 7.75
CA THR A 44 -4.57 -18.73 8.16
C THR A 44 -3.32 -18.56 9.03
N VAL A 45 -3.30 -19.25 10.17
CA VAL A 45 -2.16 -19.23 11.10
C VAL A 45 -1.70 -20.66 11.36
N GLU A 46 -0.42 -20.93 11.07
CA GLU A 46 0.26 -22.19 11.33
C GLU A 46 1.30 -21.97 12.45
N VAL A 47 1.27 -22.81 13.48
CA VAL A 47 2.15 -22.72 14.65
C VAL A 47 2.90 -24.04 14.80
N SER A 48 4.24 -23.97 14.80
CA SER A 48 5.12 -25.12 15.01
C SER A 48 6.01 -24.92 16.25
N PRO A 49 6.79 -25.93 16.66
CA PRO A 49 7.81 -25.76 17.70
C PRO A 49 8.96 -24.81 17.34
N PHE A 50 9.06 -24.37 16.08
CA PHE A 50 10.19 -23.60 15.54
C PHE A 50 9.79 -22.24 14.96
N ASP A 51 8.55 -22.10 14.48
CA ASP A 51 8.05 -20.91 13.78
C ASP A 51 6.54 -20.68 13.98
N VAL A 52 6.11 -19.47 13.65
CA VAL A 52 4.70 -19.11 13.46
C VAL A 52 4.59 -18.44 12.09
N ALA A 53 3.72 -18.95 11.24
CA ALA A 53 3.41 -18.38 9.94
C ALA A 53 1.96 -17.88 9.93
N ALA A 54 1.76 -16.60 9.65
CA ALA A 54 0.45 -16.02 9.39
C ALA A 54 0.37 -15.60 7.91
N ARG A 55 -0.73 -15.95 7.24
CA ARG A 55 -1.01 -15.60 5.84
C ARG A 55 -2.43 -15.09 5.70
N ILE A 56 -2.58 -13.96 5.01
CA ILE A 56 -3.83 -13.52 4.40
C ILE A 56 -3.69 -13.73 2.88
N ASP A 57 -4.75 -14.18 2.21
CA ASP A 57 -4.89 -14.15 0.74
C ASP A 57 -6.23 -13.50 0.45
N THR A 58 -6.21 -12.30 -0.12
CA THR A 58 -7.43 -11.49 -0.32
C THR A 58 -8.36 -12.01 -1.40
N GLY A 59 -7.96 -13.04 -2.16
CA GLY A 59 -8.64 -13.38 -3.41
C GLY A 59 -8.66 -12.19 -4.37
N GLN A 60 -9.80 -11.93 -4.99
CA GLN A 60 -10.03 -10.76 -5.84
C GLN A 60 -10.66 -9.62 -5.02
N LEU A 61 -9.98 -8.48 -4.96
CA LEU A 61 -10.58 -7.21 -4.56
C LEU A 61 -11.08 -6.48 -5.82
N THR A 62 -12.32 -5.99 -5.82
CA THR A 62 -12.96 -5.38 -7.01
C THR A 62 -13.11 -3.86 -6.84
N TRP A 63 -12.83 -3.08 -7.88
CA TRP A 63 -13.06 -1.63 -7.85
C TRP A 63 -14.55 -1.30 -7.74
N ALA A 64 -14.93 -0.36 -6.86
CA ALA A 64 -16.34 0.01 -6.65
C ALA A 64 -16.98 0.76 -7.85
N HIS A 65 -16.14 1.17 -8.81
CA HIS A 65 -16.51 1.75 -10.10
C HIS A 65 -15.63 1.11 -11.19
N PRO A 66 -16.06 1.07 -12.47
CA PRO A 66 -15.21 0.60 -13.56
C PRO A 66 -13.88 1.34 -13.62
N ALA A 67 -12.83 0.60 -13.97
CA ALA A 67 -11.49 1.09 -14.20
C ALA A 67 -11.07 0.80 -15.65
N GLU A 68 -10.13 1.60 -16.17
CA GLU A 68 -9.65 1.49 -17.55
C GLU A 68 -8.12 1.46 -17.58
N ALA A 69 -7.52 0.54 -18.32
CA ALA A 69 -6.08 0.58 -18.57
C ALA A 69 -5.74 1.76 -19.50
N LYS A 70 -4.77 2.59 -19.12
CA LYS A 70 -4.39 3.83 -19.82
C LYS A 70 -2.90 4.11 -19.66
N PRO A 71 -2.15 4.37 -20.76
CA PRO A 71 -0.73 4.70 -20.68
C PRO A 71 -0.48 6.09 -20.11
N PHE A 72 0.66 6.26 -19.44
CA PHE A 72 1.23 7.54 -19.02
C PHE A 72 2.77 7.50 -19.05
N VAL A 73 3.42 8.64 -18.80
CA VAL A 73 4.89 8.73 -18.72
C VAL A 73 5.31 8.89 -17.25
N ALA A 74 6.20 8.04 -16.78
CA ALA A 74 6.69 8.06 -15.42
C ALA A 74 7.71 9.18 -15.15
N TYR A 75 8.02 9.44 -13.88
CA TYR A 75 9.00 10.45 -13.44
C TYR A 75 10.43 10.22 -13.98
N ASP A 76 10.77 9.00 -14.41
CA ASP A 76 12.07 8.66 -15.01
C ASP A 76 12.09 8.77 -16.56
N GLY A 77 10.93 9.09 -17.16
CA GLY A 77 10.73 9.20 -18.60
C GLY A 77 10.33 7.89 -19.31
N SER A 78 10.10 6.80 -18.58
CA SER A 78 9.56 5.55 -19.16
C SER A 78 8.07 5.68 -19.50
N GLU A 79 7.65 5.01 -20.59
CA GLU A 79 6.22 4.84 -20.90
C GLU A 79 5.68 3.59 -20.18
N VAL A 80 4.61 3.77 -19.42
CA VAL A 80 4.08 2.77 -18.48
C VAL A 80 2.56 2.67 -18.56
N SER A 81 2.03 1.47 -18.31
CA SER A 81 0.61 1.24 -18.16
C SER A 81 0.13 1.73 -16.79
N GLY A 82 -1.00 2.43 -16.77
CA GLY A 82 -1.67 2.90 -15.58
C GLY A 82 -3.13 2.43 -15.51
N VAL A 83 -3.66 2.36 -14.29
CA VAL A 83 -5.07 2.07 -14.01
C VAL A 83 -5.80 3.39 -13.77
N SER A 84 -6.73 3.72 -14.66
CA SER A 84 -7.61 4.88 -14.58
C SER A 84 -8.83 4.56 -13.71
N LEU A 85 -8.95 5.24 -12.58
CA LEU A 85 -9.92 5.00 -11.51
C LEU A 85 -10.86 6.22 -11.36
N SER A 86 -12.16 5.98 -11.21
CA SER A 86 -13.16 7.04 -11.00
C SER A 86 -13.62 7.13 -9.54
N GLY A 87 -14.20 8.27 -9.15
CA GLY A 87 -14.75 8.48 -7.80
C GLY A 87 -13.70 8.65 -6.69
N ALA A 88 -12.42 8.80 -7.04
CA ALA A 88 -11.33 9.01 -6.11
C ALA A 88 -11.46 10.32 -5.31
N ARG A 89 -10.81 10.36 -4.14
CA ARG A 89 -10.54 11.60 -3.39
C ARG A 89 -9.04 11.72 -3.16
N VAL A 90 -8.52 12.95 -3.22
CA VAL A 90 -7.08 13.28 -3.21
C VAL A 90 -6.82 14.44 -2.25
N ALA A 91 -5.73 14.36 -1.50
CA ALA A 91 -5.18 15.45 -0.68
C ALA A 91 -3.70 15.67 -1.04
N SER A 92 -3.25 16.92 -0.98
CA SER A 92 -1.84 17.28 -1.19
C SER A 92 -1.24 17.66 0.15
N LEU A 93 -0.73 16.66 0.86
CA LEU A 93 -0.12 16.81 2.18
C LEU A 93 1.29 17.41 2.04
N ALA A 94 1.91 17.77 3.17
CA ALA A 94 3.21 18.45 3.19
C ALA A 94 4.36 17.66 2.52
N ASP A 95 4.27 16.34 2.47
CA ASP A 95 5.32 15.43 1.95
C ASP A 95 4.84 14.38 0.94
N ALA A 96 3.55 14.32 0.62
CA ALA A 96 2.99 13.36 -0.33
C ALA A 96 1.69 13.86 -0.99
N THR A 97 1.45 13.49 -2.25
CA THR A 97 0.10 13.55 -2.84
C THR A 97 -0.60 12.23 -2.57
N VAL A 98 -1.58 12.23 -1.67
CA VAL A 98 -2.27 11.03 -1.19
C VAL A 98 -3.65 10.94 -1.83
N ALA A 99 -4.09 9.73 -2.19
CA ALA A 99 -5.38 9.45 -2.78
C ALA A 99 -6.02 8.21 -2.15
N ARG A 100 -7.37 8.14 -2.17
CA ARG A 100 -8.13 6.93 -1.85
C ARG A 100 -9.22 6.66 -2.90
N VAL A 101 -9.49 5.37 -3.10
CA VAL A 101 -10.65 4.86 -3.83
C VAL A 101 -11.41 3.84 -2.98
N SER A 102 -12.65 3.56 -3.38
CA SER A 102 -13.43 2.48 -2.76
C SER A 102 -13.17 1.17 -3.51
N ILE A 103 -12.85 0.12 -2.77
CA ILE A 103 -12.65 -1.24 -3.29
C ILE A 103 -13.47 -2.21 -2.44
N THR A 104 -13.86 -3.36 -2.99
CA THR A 104 -14.68 -4.35 -2.28
C THR A 104 -14.03 -5.73 -2.24
N LEU A 105 -14.07 -6.34 -1.06
CA LEU A 105 -13.79 -7.76 -0.82
C LEU A 105 -15.14 -8.44 -0.64
N GLU A 106 -15.57 -9.26 -1.61
CA GLU A 106 -16.96 -9.75 -1.65
C GLU A 106 -17.96 -8.55 -1.54
N ASP A 107 -18.91 -8.60 -0.60
CA ASP A 107 -19.84 -7.49 -0.30
C ASP A 107 -19.26 -6.42 0.66
N ARG A 108 -18.03 -6.59 1.16
CA ARG A 108 -17.42 -5.73 2.19
C ARG A 108 -16.64 -4.58 1.54
N LYS A 109 -16.77 -3.38 2.13
CA LYS A 109 -16.14 -2.14 1.61
C LYS A 109 -14.84 -1.83 2.33
N LEU A 110 -13.77 -1.73 1.56
CA LEU A 110 -12.44 -1.32 2.00
C LEU A 110 -12.03 -0.02 1.30
N ARG A 111 -10.90 0.53 1.72
CA ARG A 111 -10.14 1.53 0.98
C ARG A 111 -8.94 0.89 0.32
N ALA A 112 -8.70 1.25 -0.94
CA ALA A 112 -7.35 1.23 -1.49
C ALA A 112 -6.83 2.66 -1.46
N TRP A 113 -5.61 2.82 -0.98
CA TRP A 113 -4.91 4.09 -0.82
C TRP A 113 -3.68 4.11 -1.70
N PHE A 114 -3.30 5.30 -2.14
CA PHE A 114 -2.09 5.56 -2.91
C PHE A 114 -1.42 6.83 -2.38
N ALA A 115 -0.10 6.89 -2.30
CA ALA A 115 0.64 8.12 -1.97
C ALA A 115 1.84 8.26 -2.90
N GLU A 116 1.86 9.34 -3.68
CA GLU A 116 3.01 9.74 -4.49
C GLU A 116 3.96 10.58 -3.64
N VAL A 117 5.18 10.09 -3.46
CA VAL A 117 6.14 10.63 -2.49
C VAL A 117 7.30 11.35 -3.21
N PRO A 118 7.33 12.69 -3.25
CA PRO A 118 8.43 13.45 -3.85
C PRO A 118 9.82 13.14 -3.28
N GLY A 119 9.86 12.87 -1.97
CA GLY A 119 11.08 12.94 -1.20
C GLY A 119 11.80 11.61 -1.04
N ASP A 120 12.96 11.70 -0.40
CA ASP A 120 13.62 10.58 0.22
C ASP A 120 12.77 10.08 1.41
N LEU A 121 11.97 9.03 1.19
CA LEU A 121 11.23 8.37 2.26
C LEU A 121 12.20 7.58 3.17
N ASP A 122 11.80 7.33 4.42
CA ASP A 122 12.49 6.35 5.28
C ASP A 122 11.96 4.95 4.97
N LEU A 123 12.89 4.03 4.83
CA LEU A 123 12.76 2.81 4.04
C LEU A 123 12.57 1.56 4.93
N ASP A 124 12.34 1.80 6.22
CA ASP A 124 11.96 0.82 7.25
C ASP A 124 10.43 0.61 7.33
N GLY A 125 9.97 -0.60 7.65
CA GLY A 125 8.57 -0.99 7.58
C GLY A 125 7.71 -0.36 8.67
N PHE A 126 8.28 -0.14 9.86
CA PHE A 126 7.58 0.56 10.94
C PHE A 126 7.47 2.06 10.63
N LYS A 127 8.38 2.60 9.80
CA LYS A 127 8.30 3.97 9.26
C LYS A 127 7.22 4.07 8.20
N LEU A 128 7.24 3.21 7.17
CA LEU A 128 6.20 3.15 6.14
C LEU A 128 4.79 3.00 6.73
N VAL A 129 4.63 2.21 7.79
CA VAL A 129 3.34 2.07 8.51
C VAL A 129 2.99 3.31 9.33
N ALA A 130 3.96 3.94 10.00
CA ALA A 130 3.73 5.20 10.72
C ALA A 130 3.32 6.34 9.76
N ASP A 131 3.94 6.40 8.58
CA ASP A 131 3.63 7.40 7.55
C ASP A 131 2.30 7.11 6.86
N ALA A 132 2.00 5.85 6.50
CA ALA A 132 0.67 5.47 6.01
C ALA A 132 -0.45 5.82 7.03
N ARG A 133 -0.24 5.57 8.33
CA ARG A 133 -1.18 5.97 9.39
C ARG A 133 -1.32 7.48 9.54
N ARG A 134 -0.21 8.23 9.45
CA ARG A 134 -0.19 9.70 9.46
C ARG A 134 -0.97 10.25 8.28
N TRP A 135 -0.69 9.77 7.08
CA TRP A 135 -1.38 10.16 5.85
C TRP A 135 -2.88 9.84 5.90
N MET A 136 -3.32 8.64 6.31
CA MET A 136 -4.76 8.31 6.42
C MET A 136 -5.51 9.27 7.35
N LYS A 137 -4.90 9.61 8.50
CA LYS A 137 -5.43 10.56 9.48
C LYS A 137 -5.51 11.97 8.90
N ASP A 138 -4.39 12.52 8.44
CA ASP A 138 -4.29 13.93 8.03
C ASP A 138 -5.06 14.19 6.72
N PHE A 139 -5.10 13.21 5.80
CA PHE A 139 -5.94 13.23 4.60
C PHE A 139 -7.43 13.47 4.92
N SER A 140 -7.94 12.96 6.05
CA SER A 140 -9.35 13.11 6.43
C SER A 140 -9.79 14.56 6.67
N THR A 141 -8.84 15.51 6.81
CA THR A 141 -9.13 16.94 6.99
C THR A 141 -8.93 17.78 5.72
N GLU A 142 -8.31 17.26 4.66
CA GLU A 142 -7.92 18.04 3.47
C GLU A 142 -8.47 17.52 2.13
N ASP A 143 -9.17 16.39 2.10
CA ASP A 143 -9.47 15.66 0.86
C ASP A 143 -10.52 16.27 -0.08
N LYS A 144 -10.18 16.29 -1.38
CA LYS A 144 -11.01 16.82 -2.46
C LYS A 144 -11.37 15.68 -3.41
N LYS A 145 -12.61 15.66 -3.92
CA LYS A 145 -13.01 14.70 -4.95
C LYS A 145 -12.38 15.11 -6.29
N VAL A 146 -11.89 14.13 -7.05
CA VAL A 146 -11.42 14.31 -8.44
C VAL A 146 -12.33 13.53 -9.39
N ASP A 147 -12.32 13.88 -10.69
CA ASP A 147 -13.10 13.16 -11.70
C ASP A 147 -12.42 11.83 -12.05
N THR A 148 -11.08 11.80 -12.07
CA THR A 148 -10.26 10.61 -12.35
C THR A 148 -8.94 10.63 -11.55
N LEU A 149 -8.49 9.44 -11.16
CA LEU A 149 -7.17 9.16 -10.62
C LEU A 149 -6.51 8.09 -11.52
N THR A 150 -5.36 8.36 -12.11
CA THR A 150 -4.52 7.31 -12.72
C THR A 150 -3.41 6.95 -11.74
N VAL A 151 -3.21 5.65 -11.52
CA VAL A 151 -2.10 5.08 -10.73
C VAL A 151 -1.32 4.09 -11.60
N PRO A 152 -0.09 3.70 -11.25
CA PRO A 152 0.66 2.73 -12.05
C PRO A 152 0.01 1.34 -11.98
N GLN A 153 -0.03 0.64 -13.11
CA GLN A 153 -0.34 -0.79 -13.14
C GLN A 153 0.88 -1.56 -12.59
N GLN A 154 0.64 -2.50 -11.69
CA GLN A 154 1.68 -3.15 -10.91
C GLN A 154 1.46 -4.66 -10.84
N ASP A 155 2.51 -5.43 -11.09
CA ASP A 155 2.58 -6.87 -10.82
C ASP A 155 3.89 -7.13 -10.05
N VAL A 156 3.76 -7.60 -8.83
CA VAL A 156 4.81 -7.50 -7.82
C VAL A 156 5.00 -8.87 -7.14
N ASP A 157 6.24 -9.37 -7.06
CA ASP A 157 6.67 -10.51 -6.24
C ASP A 157 8.00 -10.14 -5.55
N TYR A 158 8.05 -10.14 -4.21
CA TYR A 158 9.23 -9.74 -3.44
C TYR A 158 9.37 -10.60 -2.19
N GLU A 159 10.59 -10.83 -1.70
CA GLU A 159 10.88 -11.52 -0.43
C GLU A 159 12.16 -10.98 0.24
N ALA A 160 12.18 -10.73 1.57
CA ALA A 160 13.40 -10.40 2.32
C ALA A 160 13.34 -10.72 3.83
N PHE A 161 13.71 -9.77 4.70
CA PHE A 161 13.74 -9.92 6.17
C PHE A 161 13.40 -8.60 6.87
N VAL A 162 12.49 -8.67 7.85
CA VAL A 162 12.13 -7.58 8.76
C VAL A 162 13.29 -7.31 9.71
N LYS A 163 13.66 -6.04 9.86
CA LYS A 163 14.70 -5.57 10.80
C LYS A 163 14.01 -4.90 12.00
N GLY A 164 14.69 -4.82 13.15
CA GLY A 164 14.14 -4.15 14.35
C GLY A 164 13.25 -4.99 15.26
N LEU A 165 13.11 -6.30 15.03
CA LEU A 165 12.47 -7.26 15.95
C LEU A 165 13.53 -8.03 16.75
N ASP A 166 13.14 -8.65 17.87
CA ASP A 166 14.01 -9.48 18.73
C ASP A 166 14.42 -10.82 18.09
N ARG A 167 13.80 -11.20 16.98
CA ARG A 167 13.91 -12.50 16.34
C ARG A 167 13.82 -12.41 14.80
N PRO A 168 14.53 -13.26 14.04
CA PRO A 168 14.50 -13.24 12.58
C PRO A 168 13.08 -13.45 12.04
N THR A 169 12.63 -12.57 11.15
CA THR A 169 11.30 -12.63 10.55
C THR A 169 11.39 -12.32 9.05
N ARG A 170 10.71 -13.10 8.22
CA ARG A 170 10.66 -12.97 6.75
C ARG A 170 9.21 -12.76 6.31
N GLN A 171 8.98 -11.83 5.38
CA GLN A 171 7.69 -11.72 4.68
C GLN A 171 7.89 -11.88 3.15
N LYS A 172 6.79 -11.90 2.40
CA LYS A 172 6.77 -12.02 0.93
C LYS A 172 5.60 -11.23 0.33
N ILE A 173 5.82 -10.30 -0.62
CA ILE A 173 4.76 -9.74 -1.51
C ILE A 173 4.37 -10.81 -2.53
N ARG A 174 3.07 -10.94 -2.79
CA ARG A 174 2.57 -11.01 -4.18
C ARG A 174 1.41 -10.04 -4.34
N ALA A 175 1.56 -9.01 -5.18
CA ALA A 175 0.59 -7.93 -5.27
C ALA A 175 0.35 -7.50 -6.72
N VAL A 176 -0.91 -7.45 -7.12
CA VAL A 176 -1.35 -7.02 -8.45
C VAL A 176 -2.31 -5.86 -8.29
N VAL A 177 -2.17 -4.84 -9.15
CA VAL A 177 -3.09 -3.70 -9.30
C VAL A 177 -3.33 -3.53 -10.81
N ASP A 178 -4.52 -3.89 -11.28
CA ASP A 178 -4.92 -3.86 -12.69
C ASP A 178 -6.34 -3.27 -12.90
N GLU A 179 -6.83 -3.24 -14.13
CA GLU A 179 -8.16 -2.73 -14.46
C GLU A 179 -9.32 -3.62 -13.95
N LYS A 180 -9.03 -4.84 -13.52
CA LYS A 180 -9.99 -5.83 -13.00
C LYS A 180 -10.06 -5.81 -11.47
N GLY A 181 -9.03 -5.29 -10.79
CA GLY A 181 -9.03 -5.18 -9.33
C GLY A 181 -7.64 -5.12 -8.68
N ALA A 182 -7.54 -5.73 -7.50
CA ALA A 182 -6.28 -5.94 -6.79
C ALA A 182 -6.23 -7.27 -6.01
N ARG A 183 -5.02 -7.77 -5.72
CA ARG A 183 -4.72 -8.98 -4.92
C ARG A 183 -3.34 -8.83 -4.25
N VAL A 184 -3.08 -9.35 -3.02
CA VAL A 184 -2.01 -8.77 -2.14
C VAL A 184 -1.29 -9.72 -1.12
N ILE A 185 -0.01 -9.41 -0.76
CA ILE A 185 0.81 -9.83 0.44
C ILE A 185 1.91 -8.72 0.77
N ALA A 186 3.15 -8.96 1.32
CA ALA A 186 4.19 -7.88 1.56
C ALA A 186 5.74 -8.21 1.76
N GLU A 187 6.74 -7.46 1.20
CA GLU A 187 8.07 -6.95 1.75
C GLU A 187 8.85 -5.94 0.77
N THR A 188 9.95 -5.20 1.11
CA THR A 188 10.27 -3.70 0.90
C THR A 188 11.59 -3.17 0.15
N VAL A 189 11.72 -2.16 -0.81
CA VAL A 189 11.81 -0.61 -0.82
C VAL A 189 12.10 0.17 -2.22
N ILE A 190 12.15 1.55 -2.33
CA ILE A 190 12.33 2.54 -3.52
C ILE A 190 12.82 4.03 -3.16
N LYS A 191 13.08 5.03 -4.09
CA LYS A 191 12.93 6.57 -4.13
C LYS A 191 12.61 7.15 -5.60
N SER A 192 12.23 8.39 -6.08
CA SER A 192 11.71 9.82 -5.79
C SER A 192 11.16 10.47 -7.16
N SER A 193 10.63 11.69 -7.54
CA SER A 193 10.25 13.07 -7.02
C SER A 193 9.20 13.94 -7.90
N LEU A 194 8.58 15.09 -7.42
CA LEU A 194 7.40 15.92 -8.00
C LEU A 194 7.72 17.27 -8.82
N PRO A 195 6.85 18.33 -9.16
CA PRO A 195 5.36 18.69 -9.13
C PRO A 195 4.67 19.61 -10.28
N THR A 196 3.33 19.95 -10.25
CA THR A 196 2.64 21.16 -10.91
C THR A 196 1.21 21.53 -10.37
N TRP A 197 0.54 22.63 -10.83
CA TRP A 197 -0.61 23.34 -10.16
C TRP A 197 -2.00 23.39 -10.88
N GLY A 198 -3.06 23.52 -10.06
CA GLY A 198 -4.48 23.68 -10.45
C GLY A 198 -5.30 22.47 -9.99
N ALA A 199 -6.49 22.66 -9.38
CA ALA A 199 -7.24 21.55 -8.76
C ALA A 199 -7.60 20.47 -9.81
N PRO A 200 -6.94 19.29 -9.84
CA PRO A 200 -6.94 18.49 -11.05
C PRO A 200 -8.24 17.69 -11.20
N LYS A 201 -8.86 17.77 -12.37
CA LYS A 201 -9.91 16.83 -12.76
C LYS A 201 -9.36 15.40 -12.86
N HIS A 202 -8.15 15.29 -13.40
CA HIS A 202 -7.41 14.05 -13.52
C HIS A 202 -6.11 14.21 -12.74
N VAL A 203 -5.90 13.37 -11.73
CA VAL A 203 -4.61 13.25 -11.02
C VAL A 203 -3.92 12.01 -11.55
N VAL A 204 -2.65 12.11 -11.91
CA VAL A 204 -1.79 10.94 -12.14
C VAL A 204 -0.81 10.84 -10.98
N LEU A 205 -0.68 9.65 -10.41
CA LEU A 205 0.39 9.29 -9.47
C LEU A 205 1.37 8.39 -10.22
N GLY A 206 2.65 8.75 -10.21
CA GLY A 206 3.72 8.08 -10.94
C GLY A 206 4.44 9.00 -11.95
N GLU A 207 3.78 10.06 -12.42
CA GLU A 207 4.40 11.14 -13.21
C GLU A 207 5.42 11.95 -12.39
N ARG A 208 5.24 11.97 -11.07
CA ARG A 208 5.81 12.99 -10.17
C ARG A 208 6.34 12.35 -8.88
N GLY A 209 6.72 11.07 -8.93
CA GLY A 209 7.33 10.33 -7.83
C GLY A 209 6.89 8.87 -7.78
N PRO A 210 7.46 8.08 -6.86
CA PRO A 210 7.10 6.69 -6.66
C PRO A 210 5.81 6.60 -5.85
N VAL A 211 5.12 5.46 -5.96
CA VAL A 211 3.77 5.32 -5.41
C VAL A 211 3.78 4.28 -4.29
N VAL A 212 3.51 4.74 -3.06
CA VAL A 212 3.02 3.87 -1.97
C VAL A 212 1.61 3.44 -2.31
N PHE A 213 1.22 2.18 -2.08
CA PHE A 213 -0.18 1.78 -2.02
C PHE A 213 -0.44 0.86 -0.84
N TRP A 214 -1.63 0.94 -0.24
CA TRP A 214 -2.02 0.10 0.89
C TRP A 214 -3.54 -0.03 0.99
N PHE A 215 -4.01 -0.93 1.84
CA PHE A 215 -5.44 -1.12 2.08
C PHE A 215 -5.81 -0.74 3.50
N SER A 216 -7.03 -0.28 3.73
CA SER A 216 -7.54 -0.06 5.08
C SER A 216 -9.03 -0.40 5.20
N GLU A 217 -9.44 -0.59 6.44
CA GLU A 217 -10.79 -0.93 6.85
C GLU A 217 -11.16 -0.13 8.11
N GLY A 218 -12.44 -0.07 8.48
CA GLY A 218 -12.88 0.60 9.71
C GLY A 218 -12.58 2.12 9.74
N ASN A 219 -12.09 2.61 10.88
CA ASN A 219 -11.82 4.03 11.09
C ASN A 219 -10.42 4.41 10.61
N GLU A 220 -10.36 5.15 9.50
CA GLU A 220 -9.13 5.60 8.81
C GLU A 220 -8.15 6.37 9.74
N ASN A 221 -8.63 7.00 10.81
CA ASN A 221 -7.79 7.70 11.80
C ASN A 221 -7.09 6.78 12.81
N LYS A 222 -7.42 5.49 12.82
CA LYS A 222 -6.97 4.51 13.82
C LYS A 222 -6.55 3.15 13.25
N ALA A 223 -7.05 2.81 12.07
CA ALA A 223 -6.83 1.53 11.42
C ALA A 223 -5.34 1.24 11.18
N LEU A 224 -4.96 -0.03 11.33
CA LEU A 224 -3.69 -0.54 10.85
C LEU A 224 -3.79 -0.71 9.32
N PRO A 225 -2.89 -0.13 8.52
CA PRO A 225 -2.90 -0.32 7.07
C PRO A 225 -2.45 -1.76 6.74
N PHE A 226 -3.20 -2.47 5.92
CA PHE A 226 -2.82 -3.79 5.41
C PHE A 226 -1.89 -3.64 4.20
N ALA A 227 -0.80 -4.41 4.21
CA ALA A 227 0.17 -4.51 3.11
C ALA A 227 0.54 -3.14 2.48
N VAL A 228 1.41 -2.39 3.18
CA VAL A 228 1.91 -1.08 2.73
C VAL A 228 3.00 -1.27 1.69
N VAL A 229 2.61 -1.35 0.41
CA VAL A 229 3.44 -1.47 -0.81
C VAL A 229 3.97 -0.08 -1.24
N TYR A 230 5.08 -0.01 -1.96
CA TYR A 230 5.71 1.23 -2.48
C TYR A 230 6.52 0.78 -3.75
N THR A 231 6.34 1.35 -4.95
CA THR A 231 7.05 0.91 -6.21
C THR A 231 7.68 2.02 -7.09
N GLU A 232 8.87 1.78 -7.66
CA GLU A 232 9.56 2.60 -8.69
C GLU A 232 8.90 2.54 -10.06
N ALA A 233 9.14 3.56 -10.87
CA ALA A 233 8.89 3.52 -12.32
C ALA A 233 9.45 2.25 -12.98
N GLY A 234 10.71 1.91 -12.71
CA GLY A 234 11.36 0.68 -13.19
C GLY A 234 10.79 -0.64 -12.63
N ALA A 235 9.78 -0.58 -11.75
CA ALA A 235 9.04 -1.73 -11.21
C ALA A 235 7.57 -1.79 -11.68
N TRP A 236 7.12 -0.82 -12.51
CA TRP A 236 5.76 -0.79 -13.04
C TRP A 236 5.64 -1.57 -14.36
N VAL A 237 4.41 -1.88 -14.76
CA VAL A 237 4.13 -2.57 -16.03
C VAL A 237 4.34 -1.60 -17.19
N GLY A 238 5.34 -1.87 -18.05
CA GLY A 238 5.58 -1.14 -19.29
C GLY A 238 4.51 -1.38 -20.37
N ILE A 239 4.65 -0.69 -21.51
CA ILE A 239 3.81 -0.83 -22.71
C ILE A 239 4.44 -1.81 -23.71
#